data_AF-A0A8I0FCA6-F1
#
_entry.id   AF-A0A8I0FCA6-F1
#
_cell.length_a   1.000
_cell.length_b   1.000
_cell.length_c   1.000
_cell.angle_alpha   90.00
_cell.angle_beta   90.00
_cell.angle_gamma   90.00
#
_symmetry.space_group_name_H-M   'P 1'
#
loop_
_entity.id
_entity.type
_entity.pdbx_description
1 polymer ?
#
loop_
_entity_poly.entity_id
_entity_poly.type
_entity_poly.pdbx_seq_one_letter_code
_entity_poly.pdbx_strand_id
1 'polypeptide(L)'
;MGWKGKKPTSFSLDVSKAAEDHVKNIVMDTVQSLVNLSPVDTGAYRASHIVSIRSADLGVREPETNPVNDAAIQAVKIKLGNLVYIQNNQPYAERLEN
;
A
#
# COMPACT_ATOMS: atom_id res chain seq x y z
N MET A 1 -24.10 -15.12 -35.81
CA MET A 1 -24.90 -14.80 -34.60
C MET A 1 -23.92 -14.37 -33.50
N GLY A 2 -23.86 -13.08 -33.18
CA GLY A 2 -22.96 -12.55 -32.18
C GLY A 2 -23.63 -12.50 -30.81
N TRP A 3 -22.87 -12.80 -29.75
CA TRP A 3 -23.30 -12.67 -28.36
C TRP A 3 -23.87 -11.27 -28.09
N LYS A 4 -25.12 -11.18 -27.60
CA LYS A 4 -25.73 -9.92 -27.13
C LYS A 4 -25.61 -9.87 -25.61
N GLY A 5 -24.85 -8.90 -25.07
CA GLY A 5 -24.65 -8.69 -23.63
C GLY A 5 -23.19 -8.85 -23.17
N LYS A 6 -22.95 -8.87 -21.85
CA LYS A 6 -21.61 -9.15 -21.29
C LYS A 6 -21.19 -10.58 -21.67
N LYS A 7 -19.99 -10.73 -22.22
CA LYS A 7 -19.43 -12.04 -22.58
C LYS A 7 -19.04 -12.78 -21.28
N PRO A 8 -19.18 -14.11 -21.19
CA PRO A 8 -18.74 -14.86 -20.01
C PRO A 8 -17.25 -14.64 -19.71
N THR A 9 -16.42 -14.41 -20.73
CA THR A 9 -15.00 -14.04 -20.58
C THR A 9 -14.76 -12.68 -19.94
N SER A 10 -15.74 -11.77 -19.94
CA SER A 10 -15.60 -10.49 -19.23
C SER A 10 -15.78 -10.66 -17.72
N PHE A 11 -16.44 -11.73 -17.26
CA PHE A 11 -16.64 -11.98 -15.83
C PHE A 11 -15.32 -12.15 -15.09
N SER A 12 -14.41 -12.99 -15.59
CA SER A 12 -13.11 -13.20 -14.94
C SER A 12 -12.26 -11.94 -14.91
N LEU A 13 -12.35 -11.08 -15.93
CA LEU A 13 -11.69 -9.79 -15.98
C LEU A 13 -12.29 -8.81 -14.96
N ASP A 14 -13.63 -8.73 -14.89
CA ASP A 14 -14.35 -7.87 -13.94
C ASP A 14 -14.04 -8.27 -12.49
N VAL A 15 -14.05 -9.57 -12.18
CA VAL A 15 -13.74 -10.08 -10.84
C VAL A 15 -12.28 -9.84 -10.47
N SER A 16 -11.34 -10.08 -11.40
CA SER A 16 -9.91 -9.84 -11.13
C SER A 16 -9.66 -8.37 -10.83
N LYS A 17 -10.27 -7.46 -11.60
CA LYS A 17 -10.16 -6.03 -11.39
C LYS A 17 -10.78 -5.60 -10.05
N ALA A 18 -11.98 -6.09 -9.73
CA ALA A 18 -12.64 -5.78 -8.48
C ALA A 18 -11.81 -6.25 -7.26
N ALA A 19 -11.19 -7.43 -7.36
CA ALA A 19 -10.30 -7.93 -6.31
C ALA A 19 -9.03 -7.08 -6.17
N GLU A 20 -8.40 -6.69 -7.28
CA GLU A 20 -7.25 -5.77 -7.29
C GLU A 20 -7.61 -4.42 -6.65
N ASP A 21 -8.75 -3.83 -7.02
CA ASP A 21 -9.24 -2.56 -6.48
C ASP A 21 -9.54 -2.68 -4.97
N HIS A 22 -10.12 -3.80 -4.52
CA HIS A 22 -10.41 -4.02 -3.11
C HIS A 22 -9.14 -4.12 -2.26
N VAL A 23 -8.14 -4.89 -2.72
CA VAL A 23 -6.85 -5.00 -2.02
C VAL A 23 -6.13 -3.65 -1.99
N LYS A 24 -6.18 -2.88 -3.09
CA LYS A 24 -5.64 -1.52 -3.13
C LYS A 24 -6.24 -0.62 -2.04
N ASN A 25 -7.56 -0.66 -1.87
CA ASN A 25 -8.23 0.16 -0.84
C ASN A 25 -7.78 -0.25 0.57
N ILE A 26 -7.71 -1.55 0.86
CA ILE A 26 -7.23 -2.05 2.16
C ILE A 26 -5.81 -1.55 2.45
N VAL A 27 -4.90 -1.63 1.46
CA VAL A 27 -3.52 -1.18 1.61
C VAL A 27 -3.46 0.33 1.92
N MET A 28 -4.19 1.14 1.16
CA MET A 28 -4.21 2.59 1.35
C MET A 28 -4.81 2.98 2.71
N ASP A 29 -5.92 2.38 3.11
CA ASP A 29 -6.57 2.64 4.40
C ASP A 29 -5.66 2.24 5.57
N THR A 30 -4.93 1.14 5.42
CA THR A 30 -3.98 0.66 6.44
C THR A 30 -2.81 1.63 6.60
N VAL A 31 -2.16 2.04 5.52
CA VAL A 31 -1.04 2.99 5.58
C VAL A 31 -1.48 4.34 6.11
N GLN A 32 -2.61 4.86 5.63
CA GLN A 32 -3.14 6.13 6.13
C GLN A 32 -3.40 6.07 7.64
N SER A 33 -3.96 4.97 8.12
CA SER A 33 -4.21 4.75 9.55
C SER A 33 -2.91 4.68 10.35
N LEU A 34 -1.91 3.94 9.86
CA LEU A 34 -0.59 3.85 10.49
C LEU A 34 0.08 5.22 10.61
N VAL A 35 0.05 6.02 9.55
CA VAL A 35 0.63 7.37 9.54
C VAL A 35 -0.10 8.29 10.52
N ASN A 36 -1.44 8.25 10.55
CA ASN A 36 -2.24 9.09 11.43
C ASN A 36 -2.04 8.75 12.92
N LEU A 37 -1.89 7.46 13.24
CA LEU A 37 -1.68 6.96 14.60
C LEU A 37 -0.22 7.05 15.06
N SER A 38 0.70 7.36 14.15
CA SER A 38 2.12 7.47 14.46
C SER A 38 2.44 8.79 15.19
N PRO A 39 3.34 8.75 16.20
CA PRO A 39 3.82 9.95 16.89
C PRO A 39 4.48 10.96 15.93
N VAL A 40 4.52 12.22 16.37
CA VAL A 40 5.04 13.34 15.59
C VAL A 40 5.79 14.30 16.49
N ASP A 41 7.10 14.33 16.32
CA ASP A 41 7.96 15.42 16.71
C ASP A 41 8.79 15.87 15.50
N THR A 42 9.68 14.99 15.02
CA THR A 42 10.48 15.18 13.79
C THR A 42 9.79 14.61 12.54
N GLY A 43 8.88 13.64 12.71
CA GLY A 43 8.16 12.97 11.62
C GLY A 43 8.92 11.80 10.98
N ALA A 44 10.09 11.43 11.50
CA ALA A 44 10.89 10.31 11.05
C ALA A 44 10.11 8.98 11.11
N TYR A 45 9.43 8.72 12.23
CA TYR A 45 8.66 7.50 12.41
C TYR A 45 7.46 7.41 11.46
N ARG A 46 6.82 8.54 11.12
CA ARG A 46 5.79 8.56 10.07
C ARG A 46 6.35 8.18 8.72
N ALA A 47 7.46 8.80 8.33
CA ALA A 47 8.13 8.53 7.06
C ALA A 47 8.62 7.08 6.91
N SER A 48 8.89 6.40 8.03
CA SER A 48 9.44 5.04 8.05
C SER A 48 8.49 3.93 7.58
N HIS A 49 7.19 4.22 7.40
CA HIS A 49 6.23 3.25 6.86
C HIS A 49 6.43 3.04 5.36
N ILE A 50 6.65 1.79 4.96
CA ILE A 50 6.93 1.41 3.57
C ILE A 50 5.95 0.35 3.10
N VAL A 51 5.42 0.56 1.89
CA VAL A 51 4.70 -0.47 1.14
C VAL A 51 5.59 -1.01 0.03
N SER A 52 5.63 -2.33 -0.11
CA SER A 52 6.32 -2.98 -1.22
C SER A 52 5.54 -4.19 -1.73
N ILE A 53 5.80 -4.58 -2.98
CA ILE A 53 5.04 -5.63 -3.68
C ILE A 53 6.02 -6.71 -4.12
N ARG A 54 5.66 -7.97 -3.90
CA ARG A 54 6.45 -9.21 -4.17
C ARG A 54 7.67 -9.39 -3.27
N SER A 55 8.41 -8.33 -2.97
CA SER A 55 9.59 -8.37 -2.09
C SER A 55 9.55 -7.21 -1.10
N ALA A 56 9.93 -7.49 0.15
CA ALA A 56 10.12 -6.48 1.18
C ALA A 56 11.18 -5.44 0.77
N ASP A 57 10.91 -4.17 1.07
CA ASP A 57 11.89 -3.08 0.97
C ASP A 57 12.44 -2.83 2.38
N LEU A 58 13.73 -3.09 2.57
CA LEU A 58 14.44 -2.93 3.85
C LEU A 58 15.16 -1.58 3.95
N GLY A 59 14.91 -0.66 3.01
CA GLY A 59 15.48 0.68 3.02
C GLY A 59 14.96 1.53 4.17
N VAL A 60 15.70 2.59 4.47
CA VAL A 60 15.31 3.61 5.46
C VAL A 60 14.82 4.84 4.70
N ARG A 61 13.77 5.49 5.21
CA ARG A 61 13.22 6.72 4.65
C ARG A 61 13.62 7.91 5.51
N GLU A 62 13.91 9.02 4.85
CA GLU A 62 14.16 10.29 5.51
C GLU A 62 12.83 10.94 5.92
N PRO A 63 12.80 11.78 6.97
CA PRO A 63 11.57 12.39 7.51
C PRO A 63 10.72 13.18 6.48
N GLU A 64 11.35 13.65 5.40
CA GLU A 64 10.71 14.39 4.31
C GLU A 64 9.84 13.50 3.41
N THR A 65 9.96 12.17 3.53
CA THR A 65 9.25 11.21 2.69
C THR A 65 7.77 11.19 3.05
N ASN A 66 6.88 11.25 2.05
CA ASN A 66 5.46 11.03 2.25
C ASN A 66 5.10 9.54 2.03
N PRO A 67 4.90 8.76 3.10
CA PRO A 67 4.63 7.31 3.01
C PRO A 67 3.31 6.98 2.33
N VAL A 68 2.31 7.88 2.39
CA VAL A 68 1.00 7.69 1.75
C VAL A 68 1.14 7.81 0.23
N ASN A 69 1.91 8.79 -0.23
CA ASN A 69 2.17 8.97 -1.66
C ASN A 69 2.99 7.79 -2.22
N ASP A 70 4.02 7.35 -1.51
CA ASP A 70 4.81 6.17 -1.88
C ASP A 70 3.93 4.91 -1.95
N ALA A 71 3.06 4.71 -0.96
CA ALA A 71 2.10 3.61 -0.96
C ALA A 71 1.14 3.68 -2.16
N ALA A 72 0.66 4.87 -2.53
CA ALA A 72 -0.20 5.04 -3.69
C ALA A 72 0.49 4.65 -5.01
N ILE A 73 1.78 4.99 -5.16
CA ILE A 73 2.60 4.59 -6.32
C ILE A 73 2.75 3.08 -6.39
N GLN A 74 2.94 2.41 -5.26
CA GLN A 74 3.03 0.95 -5.22
C GLN A 74 1.66 0.31 -5.46
N ALA A 75 0.58 0.85 -4.89
CA ALA A 75 -0.75 0.28 -5.00
C ALA A 75 -1.26 0.16 -6.45
N VAL A 76 -0.82 1.03 -7.36
CA VAL A 76 -1.12 0.94 -8.80
C VAL A 76 -0.50 -0.31 -9.45
N LYS A 77 0.58 -0.86 -8.88
CA LYS A 77 1.27 -2.05 -9.37
C LYS A 77 0.67 -3.35 -8.83
N ILE A 78 -0.33 -3.29 -7.94
CA ILE A 78 -0.98 -4.46 -7.37
C ILE A 78 -1.63 -5.27 -8.49
N LYS A 79 -1.38 -6.58 -8.43
CA LYS A 79 -2.01 -7.58 -9.28
C LYS A 79 -2.55 -8.69 -8.40
N LEU A 80 -3.64 -9.32 -8.83
CA LEU A 80 -4.20 -10.45 -8.09
C LEU A 80 -3.13 -11.53 -7.85
N GLY A 81 -3.07 -12.05 -6.62
CA GLY A 81 -2.07 -13.03 -6.20
C GLY A 81 -0.70 -12.46 -5.81
N ASN A 82 -0.51 -11.13 -5.83
CA ASN A 82 0.72 -10.52 -5.35
C ASN A 82 0.72 -10.46 -3.81
N LEU A 83 1.88 -10.71 -3.21
CA LEU A 83 2.11 -10.46 -1.79
C LEU A 83 2.45 -8.98 -1.60
N VAL A 84 1.70 -8.30 -0.73
CA VAL A 84 1.94 -6.91 -0.35
C VAL A 84 2.56 -6.90 1.05
N TYR A 85 3.66 -6.18 1.19
CA TYR A 85 4.32 -5.94 2.46
C TYR A 85 4.00 -4.52 2.90
N ILE A 86 3.51 -4.38 4.13
CA ILE A 86 3.36 -3.11 4.83
C ILE A 86 4.29 -3.20 6.03
N GLN A 87 5.30 -2.35 6.07
CA GLN A 87 6.44 -2.49 6.97
C GLN A 87 6.81 -1.15 7.59
N ASN A 88 7.50 -1.23 8.72
CA ASN A 88 8.20 -0.11 9.32
C ASN A 88 9.65 -0.56 9.56
N ASN A 89 10.60 0.21 9.03
CA ASN A 89 12.02 -0.15 9.08
C ASN A 89 12.82 0.66 10.12
N GLN A 90 12.16 1.52 10.89
CA GLN A 90 12.79 2.28 11.97
C GLN A 90 12.17 1.86 13.32
N PRO A 91 12.88 1.02 14.10
CA PRO A 91 12.37 0.60 15.39
C PRO A 91 12.39 1.77 16.39
N TYR A 92 11.46 1.73 17.36
CA TYR A 92 11.35 2.67 18.49
C TYR A 92 10.82 4.08 18.15
N ALA A 93 9.54 4.14 17.79
CA ALA A 93 8.78 5.37 17.55
C ALA A 93 9.05 6.49 18.57
N GLU A 94 8.98 6.17 19.86
CA GLU A 94 9.16 7.18 20.92
C GLU A 94 10.60 7.66 21.05
N ARG A 95 11.63 6.87 20.70
CA ARG A 95 13.04 7.31 20.81
C ARG A 95 13.50 8.12 19.58
N LEU A 96 12.77 8.01 18.48
CA LEU A 96 13.04 8.77 17.25
C LEU A 96 12.39 10.16 17.27
N GLU A 97 11.41 10.34 18.16
CA GLU A 97 10.56 11.54 18.27
C GLU A 97 10.66 12.20 19.67
N ASN A 98 11.70 11.87 20.46
CA ASN A 98 12.04 12.50 21.76
C ASN A 98 13.56 12.73 21.86
#